data_AF-P33325-F1
#
_entry.id   AF-P33325-F1
#
_cell.length_a   1.000
_cell.length_b   1.000
_cell.length_c   1.000
_cell.angle_alpha   90.00
_cell.angle_beta   90.00
_cell.angle_gamma   90.00
#
_symmetry.space_group_name_H-M   'P 1'
#
loop_
_entity.id
_entity.type
_entity.pdbx_description
1 polymer ?
#
loop_
_entity_poly.entity_id
_entity_poly.type
_entity_poly.pdbx_seq_one_letter_code
_entity_poly.pdbx_strand_id
1 'polypeptide(L)'
;MQSSRPSDRQLAIVVSVAVGIVVAVITTATFWWVYDLTLGRAQREAAQTAGARWSPSDGIKVITSSPPVTPTDGRQNWMGTQAWNEGVQAGQAWIQQYPNTVNVQVLIGMSSAQIWTYMQQYVSGALGVGCQYCHNINNFASDEYPQKIAARNMLRLVRDVNAEFIVNLPNWQGNYVQCATCHNNAPNNLEGFGAQFINSVPPIKVTVDPLDANGMAILDPAQKPEAIREPVLLKDAILFYIYNYQVWKPFDPNDPESGRGSLALTYDGGRTQDQVTINQNVMNYQAWSLGVGCTFCHNSRNFVAYELNPAGDNVLNPLYAYNKLKAQRMLLLTTWLAENWPRYGAIAKPEIPTGSGAASRYSYQRLGDGQIYNVPGCYTCHQGNNIPLASINQANIPSGDAGIVVLPPQIRGR
;
A
#
# COMPACT_ATOMS: atom_id res chain seq x y z
N MET A 1 13.52 -13.46 -74.14
CA MET A 1 13.69 -13.46 -72.66
C MET A 1 15.15 -13.76 -72.34
N GLN A 2 16.04 -12.78 -72.41
CA GLN A 2 17.41 -12.97 -71.91
C GLN A 2 17.37 -12.78 -70.40
N SER A 3 17.45 -13.88 -69.66
CA SER A 3 17.77 -13.87 -68.24
C SER A 3 19.17 -13.28 -68.13
N SER A 4 19.27 -11.99 -67.82
CA SER A 4 20.55 -11.35 -67.52
C SER A 4 21.05 -11.94 -66.22
N ARG A 5 21.93 -12.95 -66.31
CA ARG A 5 22.71 -13.39 -65.14
C ARG A 5 23.39 -12.14 -64.57
N PRO A 6 23.31 -11.92 -63.24
CA PRO A 6 23.97 -10.78 -62.64
C PRO A 6 25.44 -10.79 -63.04
N SER A 7 25.98 -9.64 -63.43
CA SER A 7 27.42 -9.48 -63.64
C SER A 7 28.18 -9.91 -62.38
N ASP A 8 29.44 -10.35 -62.49
CA ASP A 8 30.23 -10.76 -61.33
C ASP A 8 30.24 -9.70 -60.21
N ARG A 9 30.17 -8.40 -60.58
CA ARG A 9 29.97 -7.29 -59.64
C ARG A 9 28.65 -7.35 -58.89
N GLN A 10 27.54 -7.61 -59.57
CA GLN A 10 26.22 -7.73 -58.94
C GLN A 10 26.16 -8.97 -58.02
N LEU A 11 26.76 -10.09 -58.43
CA LEU A 11 26.85 -11.28 -57.58
C LEU A 11 27.68 -11.00 -56.32
N ALA A 12 28.83 -10.32 -56.45
CA ALA A 12 29.66 -9.93 -55.32
C ALA A 12 28.91 -9.02 -54.33
N ILE A 13 28.13 -8.04 -54.82
CA ILE A 13 27.30 -7.18 -53.96
C ILE A 13 26.26 -8.01 -53.21
N VAL A 14 25.55 -8.92 -53.88
CA VAL A 14 24.54 -9.78 -53.25
C VAL A 14 25.16 -10.67 -52.17
N VAL A 15 26.32 -11.28 -52.43
CA VAL A 15 27.05 -12.09 -51.44
C VAL A 15 27.51 -11.24 -50.26
N SER A 16 28.05 -10.04 -50.49
CA SER A 16 28.47 -9.14 -49.40
C SER A 16 27.29 -8.74 -48.50
N VAL A 17 26.12 -8.45 -49.07
CA VAL A 17 24.91 -8.16 -48.30
C VAL A 17 24.47 -9.38 -47.49
N ALA A 18 24.45 -10.58 -48.09
CA ALA A 18 24.09 -11.81 -47.40
C ALA A 18 25.02 -12.12 -46.22
N VAL A 19 26.34 -11.97 -46.40
CA VAL A 19 27.33 -12.10 -45.31
C VAL A 19 27.07 -11.07 -44.21
N GLY A 20 26.80 -9.80 -44.58
CA GLY A 20 26.44 -8.76 -43.62
C GLY A 20 25.22 -9.10 -42.78
N ILE A 21 24.16 -9.66 -43.39
CA ILE A 21 22.95 -10.13 -42.69
C ILE A 21 23.30 -11.26 -41.71
N VAL A 22 24.08 -12.26 -42.14
CA VAL A 22 24.48 -13.38 -41.27
C VAL A 22 25.30 -12.89 -40.08
N VAL A 23 26.25 -11.98 -40.31
CA VAL A 23 27.06 -11.38 -39.24
C VAL A 23 26.15 -10.62 -38.26
N ALA A 24 25.18 -9.84 -38.74
CA ALA A 24 24.24 -9.11 -37.88
C ALA A 24 23.37 -10.04 -37.01
N VAL A 25 22.91 -11.17 -37.56
CA VAL A 25 22.17 -12.18 -36.80
C VAL A 25 23.06 -12.81 -35.72
N ILE A 26 24.27 -13.21 -36.06
CA ILE A 26 25.20 -13.84 -35.11
C ILE A 26 25.59 -12.86 -34.00
N THR A 27 25.90 -11.59 -34.32
CA THR A 27 26.27 -10.59 -33.30
C THR A 27 25.10 -10.27 -32.37
N THR A 28 23.88 -10.18 -32.89
CA THR A 28 22.68 -9.97 -32.07
C THR A 28 22.40 -11.18 -31.15
N ALA A 29 22.51 -12.40 -31.67
CA ALA A 29 22.36 -13.61 -30.87
C ALA A 29 23.45 -13.72 -29.79
N THR A 30 24.69 -13.38 -30.14
CA THR A 30 25.82 -13.35 -29.19
C THR A 30 25.58 -12.32 -28.08
N PHE A 31 25.05 -11.14 -28.41
CA PHE A 31 24.69 -10.13 -27.41
C PHE A 31 23.65 -10.67 -26.42
N TRP A 32 22.55 -11.28 -26.91
CA TRP A 32 21.52 -11.83 -26.03
C TRP A 32 22.02 -13.02 -25.21
N TRP A 33 22.90 -13.85 -25.78
CA TRP A 33 23.54 -14.94 -25.05
C TRP A 33 24.44 -14.42 -23.92
N VAL A 34 25.29 -13.43 -24.21
CA VAL A 34 26.13 -12.76 -23.19
C VAL A 34 25.26 -12.06 -22.15
N TYR A 35 24.17 -11.40 -22.57
CA TYR A 35 23.22 -10.75 -21.67
C TYR A 35 22.55 -11.76 -20.73
N ASP A 36 22.07 -12.90 -21.23
CA ASP A 36 21.42 -13.92 -20.39
C ASP A 36 22.41 -14.56 -19.40
N LEU A 37 23.66 -14.79 -19.85
CA LEU A 37 24.74 -15.31 -19.02
C LEU A 37 25.15 -14.34 -17.90
N THR A 38 25.18 -13.03 -18.19
CA THR A 38 25.67 -12.02 -17.24
C THR A 38 24.58 -11.48 -16.32
N LEU A 39 23.38 -11.25 -16.84
CA LEU A 39 22.29 -10.56 -16.13
C LEU A 39 21.00 -11.39 -16.06
N GLY A 40 20.75 -12.28 -17.02
CA GLY A 40 19.47 -12.98 -17.14
C GLY A 40 19.11 -13.86 -15.94
N ARG A 41 20.08 -14.54 -15.32
CA ARG A 41 19.84 -15.33 -14.10
C ARG A 41 19.41 -14.46 -12.92
N ALA A 42 20.20 -13.44 -12.59
CA ALA A 42 19.91 -12.54 -11.48
C ALA A 42 18.59 -11.79 -11.67
N GLN A 43 18.28 -11.35 -12.89
CA GLN A 43 17.00 -10.72 -13.20
C GLN A 43 15.81 -11.68 -13.07
N ARG A 44 15.94 -12.95 -13.51
CA ARG A 44 14.89 -13.96 -13.33
C ARG A 44 14.63 -14.26 -11.85
N GLU A 45 15.68 -14.38 -11.04
CA GLU A 45 15.56 -14.57 -9.59
C GLU A 45 14.94 -13.34 -8.90
N ALA A 46 15.35 -12.13 -9.29
CA ALA A 46 14.75 -10.88 -8.81
C ALA A 46 13.27 -10.76 -9.21
N ALA A 47 12.90 -11.16 -10.43
CA ALA A 47 11.51 -11.15 -10.88
C ALA A 47 10.63 -12.18 -10.13
N GLN A 48 11.18 -13.37 -9.81
CA GLN A 48 10.46 -14.37 -9.00
C GLN A 48 10.22 -13.88 -7.57
N THR A 49 11.21 -13.21 -6.98
CA THR A 49 11.08 -12.67 -5.61
C THR A 49 10.19 -11.43 -5.55
N ALA A 50 10.20 -10.57 -6.56
CA ALA A 50 9.36 -9.37 -6.61
C ALA A 50 7.85 -9.66 -6.57
N GLY A 51 7.40 -10.83 -7.06
CA GLY A 51 5.99 -11.25 -7.04
C GLY A 51 5.61 -12.16 -5.87
N ALA A 52 6.57 -12.51 -5.01
CA ALA A 52 6.30 -13.44 -3.91
C ALA A 52 5.38 -12.78 -2.86
N ARG A 53 4.35 -13.50 -2.43
CA ARG A 53 3.52 -13.06 -1.31
C ARG A 53 4.32 -13.14 -0.01
N TRP A 54 4.03 -12.20 0.89
CA TRP A 54 4.65 -12.17 2.21
C TRP A 54 4.39 -13.47 2.98
N SER A 55 5.39 -13.93 3.71
CA SER A 55 5.28 -15.07 4.62
C SER A 55 5.70 -14.71 6.06
N PRO A 56 5.11 -15.35 7.08
CA PRO A 56 5.57 -15.23 8.47
C PRO A 56 7.08 -15.44 8.65
N SER A 57 7.67 -16.36 7.89
CA SER A 57 9.10 -16.66 7.95
C SER A 57 9.99 -15.49 7.54
N ASP A 58 9.54 -14.66 6.59
CA ASP A 58 10.32 -13.50 6.16
C ASP A 58 10.46 -12.49 7.30
N GLY A 59 9.37 -12.23 8.01
CA GLY A 59 9.36 -11.37 9.18
C GLY A 59 10.20 -11.90 10.34
N ILE A 60 10.09 -13.19 10.63
CA ILE A 60 10.92 -13.84 11.67
C ILE A 60 12.41 -13.77 11.31
N LYS A 61 12.74 -13.94 10.02
CA LYS A 61 14.12 -13.77 9.54
C LYS A 61 14.62 -12.36 9.79
N VAL A 62 13.81 -11.32 9.49
CA VAL A 62 14.15 -9.92 9.79
C VAL A 62 14.47 -9.73 11.27
N ILE A 63 13.69 -10.34 12.18
CA ILE A 63 13.94 -10.25 13.63
C ILE A 63 15.26 -10.91 14.01
N THR A 64 15.46 -12.15 13.58
CA THR A 64 16.58 -12.99 14.02
C THR A 64 17.93 -12.58 13.41
N SER A 65 17.94 -12.10 12.16
CA SER A 65 19.17 -11.68 11.47
C SER A 65 19.61 -10.26 11.79
N SER A 66 18.76 -9.48 12.46
CA SER A 66 19.10 -8.10 12.83
C SER A 66 19.96 -8.06 14.10
N PRO A 67 20.83 -7.04 14.25
CA PRO A 67 21.46 -6.75 15.53
C PRO A 67 20.42 -6.52 16.63
N PRO A 68 20.75 -6.84 17.90
CA PRO A 68 19.86 -6.55 19.01
C PRO A 68 19.59 -5.04 19.14
N VAL A 69 18.35 -4.70 19.43
CA VAL A 69 17.93 -3.33 19.72
C VAL A 69 17.71 -3.21 21.22
N THR A 70 18.58 -2.44 21.88
CA THR A 70 18.49 -2.16 23.31
C THR A 70 17.63 -0.91 23.55
N PRO A 71 16.47 -1.04 24.18
CA PRO A 71 15.53 0.06 24.35
C PRO A 71 15.93 1.00 25.49
N THR A 72 15.56 2.27 25.39
CA THR A 72 15.90 3.28 26.40
C THR A 72 15.03 3.21 27.66
N ASP A 73 13.93 2.47 27.63
CA ASP A 73 12.99 2.32 28.76
C ASP A 73 13.27 1.08 29.63
N GLY A 74 14.44 0.45 29.45
CA GLY A 74 14.92 -0.62 30.32
C GLY A 74 14.34 -2.00 30.02
N ARG A 75 13.47 -2.14 29.02
CA ARG A 75 13.01 -3.47 28.59
C ARG A 75 14.13 -4.27 27.91
N GLN A 76 13.99 -5.58 27.83
CA GLN A 76 14.99 -6.42 27.16
C GLN A 76 15.06 -6.15 25.65
N ASN A 77 16.15 -6.58 25.03
CA ASN A 77 16.31 -6.52 23.58
C ASN A 77 15.12 -7.21 22.89
N TRP A 78 14.62 -6.61 21.80
CA TRP A 78 13.51 -7.19 21.01
C TRP A 78 13.93 -7.63 19.60
N MET A 79 15.20 -7.50 19.24
CA MET A 79 15.75 -7.99 17.96
C MET A 79 16.93 -8.94 18.20
N GLY A 80 17.26 -9.72 17.19
CA GLY A 80 18.35 -10.69 17.19
C GLY A 80 17.93 -12.07 17.68
N THR A 81 18.67 -13.09 17.25
CA THR A 81 18.40 -14.50 17.55
C THR A 81 18.22 -14.79 19.04
N GLN A 82 19.05 -14.19 19.91
CA GLN A 82 18.94 -14.42 21.34
C GLN A 82 17.62 -13.88 21.90
N ALA A 83 17.28 -12.62 21.61
CA ALA A 83 16.03 -12.02 22.05
C ALA A 83 14.81 -12.81 21.54
N TRP A 84 14.87 -13.27 20.29
CA TRP A 84 13.82 -14.12 19.73
C TRP A 84 13.64 -15.41 20.54
N ASN A 85 14.73 -16.13 20.80
CA ASN A 85 14.69 -17.39 21.56
C ASN A 85 14.16 -17.19 22.99
N GLU A 86 14.62 -16.15 23.68
CA GLU A 86 14.14 -15.80 25.03
C GLU A 86 12.64 -15.50 25.04
N GLY A 87 12.16 -14.68 24.09
CA GLY A 87 10.74 -14.34 23.97
C GLY A 87 9.88 -15.57 23.66
N VAL A 88 10.35 -16.45 22.77
CA VAL A 88 9.65 -17.69 22.43
C VAL A 88 9.59 -18.64 23.62
N GLN A 89 10.69 -18.84 24.34
CA GLN A 89 10.73 -19.71 25.51
C GLN A 89 9.80 -19.20 26.63
N ALA A 90 9.81 -17.89 26.89
CA ALA A 90 8.91 -17.28 27.87
C ALA A 90 7.44 -17.45 27.48
N GLY A 91 7.12 -17.30 26.19
CA GLY A 91 5.77 -17.53 25.69
C GLY A 91 5.30 -18.97 25.82
N GLN A 92 6.16 -19.94 25.54
CA GLN A 92 5.84 -21.36 25.74
C GLN A 92 5.56 -21.68 27.22
N ALA A 93 6.38 -21.15 28.14
CA ALA A 93 6.13 -21.29 29.57
C ALA A 93 4.80 -20.64 29.99
N TRP A 94 4.47 -19.48 29.44
CA TRP A 94 3.21 -18.79 29.69
C TRP A 94 1.99 -19.62 29.27
N ILE A 95 2.00 -20.22 28.08
CA ILE A 95 0.89 -21.04 27.58
C ILE A 95 0.69 -22.29 28.44
N GLN A 96 1.78 -22.90 28.91
CA GLN A 96 1.71 -24.06 29.81
C GLN A 96 1.09 -23.69 31.17
N GLN A 97 1.43 -22.51 31.70
CA GLN A 97 0.88 -22.02 32.96
C GLN A 97 -0.57 -21.53 32.83
N TYR A 98 -0.91 -20.89 31.71
CA TYR A 98 -2.20 -20.28 31.44
C TYR A 98 -2.80 -20.83 30.14
N PRO A 99 -3.34 -22.07 30.13
CA PRO A 99 -3.95 -22.64 28.93
C PRO A 99 -5.18 -21.85 28.45
N ASN A 100 -5.86 -21.17 29.38
CA ASN A 100 -6.90 -20.19 29.10
C ASN A 100 -6.33 -18.77 29.07
N THR A 101 -6.93 -17.92 28.25
CA THR A 101 -6.43 -16.56 28.01
C THR A 101 -6.60 -15.64 29.23
N VAL A 102 -5.60 -14.80 29.49
CA VAL A 102 -5.62 -13.77 30.54
C VAL A 102 -5.56 -12.38 29.89
N ASN A 103 -6.49 -11.49 30.26
CA ASN A 103 -6.59 -10.11 29.73
C ASN A 103 -6.70 -10.00 28.18
N VAL A 104 -7.42 -10.91 27.53
CA VAL A 104 -7.71 -10.82 26.09
C VAL A 104 -9.00 -10.04 25.85
N GLN A 105 -8.93 -9.05 24.96
CA GLN A 105 -10.03 -8.09 24.73
C GLN A 105 -10.52 -8.02 23.28
N VAL A 106 -9.77 -8.59 22.32
CA VAL A 106 -10.11 -8.58 20.89
C VAL A 106 -10.20 -9.99 20.34
N LEU A 107 -9.17 -10.82 20.56
CA LEU A 107 -9.09 -12.21 20.10
C LEU A 107 -9.86 -13.18 21.02
N ILE A 108 -11.05 -12.77 21.47
CA ILE A 108 -11.88 -13.53 22.41
C ILE A 108 -12.34 -14.84 21.76
N GLY A 109 -12.31 -15.93 22.52
CA GLY A 109 -12.71 -17.27 22.06
C GLY A 109 -11.56 -18.10 21.48
N MET A 110 -10.36 -17.52 21.35
CA MET A 110 -9.14 -18.28 21.04
C MET A 110 -8.50 -18.82 22.32
N SER A 111 -7.83 -19.97 22.24
CA SER A 111 -6.98 -20.49 23.33
C SER A 111 -5.65 -19.74 23.43
N SER A 112 -4.96 -19.85 24.57
CA SER A 112 -3.61 -19.27 24.72
C SER A 112 -2.63 -19.80 23.67
N ALA A 113 -2.75 -21.08 23.30
CA ALA A 113 -1.92 -21.68 22.24
C ALA A 113 -2.22 -21.07 20.86
N GLN A 114 -3.51 -20.91 20.51
CA GLN A 114 -3.91 -20.28 19.24
C GLN A 114 -3.45 -18.82 19.17
N ILE A 115 -3.63 -18.05 20.24
CA ILE A 115 -3.17 -16.65 20.30
C ILE A 115 -1.66 -16.59 20.17
N TRP A 116 -0.93 -17.46 20.86
CA TRP A 116 0.52 -17.50 20.74
C TRP A 116 0.97 -17.75 19.31
N THR A 117 0.41 -18.74 18.62
CA THR A 117 0.77 -19.02 17.23
C THR A 117 0.47 -17.83 16.33
N TYR A 118 -0.70 -17.19 16.49
CA TYR A 118 -1.05 -15.97 15.76
C TYR A 118 -0.04 -14.83 16.03
N MET A 119 0.31 -14.61 17.30
CA MET A 119 1.25 -13.56 17.70
C MET A 119 2.64 -13.82 17.13
N GLN A 120 3.17 -15.04 17.27
CA GLN A 120 4.51 -15.39 16.81
C GLN A 120 4.65 -15.28 15.28
N GLN A 121 3.64 -15.77 14.54
CA GLN A 121 3.73 -15.87 13.08
C GLN A 121 3.21 -14.61 12.36
N TYR A 122 2.03 -14.13 12.72
CA TYR A 122 1.30 -13.13 11.94
C TYR A 122 1.33 -11.73 12.54
N VAL A 123 1.72 -11.58 13.81
CA VAL A 123 1.95 -10.26 14.43
C VAL A 123 3.44 -9.92 14.45
N SER A 124 4.26 -10.70 15.15
CA SER A 124 5.71 -10.46 15.24
C SER A 124 6.37 -10.48 13.87
N GLY A 125 6.07 -11.51 13.06
CA GLY A 125 6.55 -11.57 11.68
C GLY A 125 6.12 -10.33 10.88
N ALA A 126 4.84 -9.99 10.90
CA ALA A 126 4.32 -8.87 10.12
C ALA A 126 4.96 -7.52 10.48
N LEU A 127 5.20 -7.27 11.78
CA LEU A 127 5.82 -6.04 12.25
C LEU A 127 7.35 -6.08 12.18
N GLY A 128 7.96 -7.26 12.06
CA GLY A 128 9.42 -7.43 12.09
C GLY A 128 10.02 -7.11 13.46
N VAL A 129 9.30 -7.38 14.55
CA VAL A 129 9.79 -7.15 15.94
C VAL A 129 9.58 -8.37 16.83
N GLY A 130 10.50 -8.58 17.77
CA GLY A 130 10.39 -9.61 18.80
C GLY A 130 9.37 -9.29 19.89
N CYS A 131 9.07 -10.31 20.71
CA CYS A 131 7.99 -10.29 21.69
C CYS A 131 8.10 -9.13 22.70
N GLN A 132 9.32 -8.80 23.09
CA GLN A 132 9.68 -7.76 24.06
C GLN A 132 9.30 -6.35 23.59
N TYR A 133 9.04 -6.16 22.29
CA TYR A 133 8.60 -4.88 21.75
C TYR A 133 7.21 -4.48 22.27
N CYS A 134 6.34 -5.46 22.51
CA CYS A 134 5.00 -5.21 23.04
C CYS A 134 4.78 -5.81 24.43
N HIS A 135 5.46 -6.91 24.77
CA HIS A 135 5.17 -7.67 25.97
C HIS A 135 6.30 -7.59 27.00
N ASN A 136 5.91 -7.46 28.28
CA ASN A 136 6.74 -7.90 29.37
C ASN A 136 6.76 -9.43 29.36
N ILE A 137 7.91 -10.04 29.06
CA ILE A 137 8.01 -11.50 28.90
C ILE A 137 7.83 -12.28 30.22
N ASN A 138 7.87 -11.60 31.37
CA ASN A 138 7.52 -12.19 32.67
C ASN A 138 6.00 -12.15 32.94
N ASN A 139 5.25 -11.33 32.18
CA ASN A 139 3.80 -11.23 32.28
C ASN A 139 3.18 -10.77 30.95
N PHE A 140 2.84 -11.73 30.08
CA PHE A 140 2.27 -11.42 28.76
C PHE A 140 0.90 -10.71 28.83
N ALA A 141 0.17 -10.86 29.93
CA ALA A 141 -1.10 -10.17 30.16
C ALA A 141 -0.94 -8.69 30.53
N SER A 142 0.24 -8.25 30.96
CA SER A 142 0.52 -6.86 31.34
C SER A 142 0.30 -5.86 30.22
N ASP A 143 -0.28 -4.70 30.53
CA ASP A 143 -0.44 -3.55 29.62
C ASP A 143 0.55 -2.42 29.92
N GLU A 144 1.65 -2.75 30.60
CA GLU A 144 2.73 -1.83 30.96
C GLU A 144 3.32 -1.07 29.77
N TYR A 145 3.41 -1.70 28.59
CA TYR A 145 3.99 -1.09 27.40
C TYR A 145 2.94 -0.48 26.46
N PRO A 146 3.07 0.80 26.09
CA PRO A 146 2.10 1.48 25.22
C PRO A 146 1.99 0.83 23.84
N GLN A 147 3.03 0.15 23.36
CA GLN A 147 3.02 -0.58 22.10
C GLN A 147 1.96 -1.69 22.08
N LYS A 148 1.71 -2.37 23.21
CA LYS A 148 0.66 -3.40 23.29
C LYS A 148 -0.74 -2.78 23.24
N ILE A 149 -0.94 -1.64 23.89
CA ILE A 149 -2.20 -0.90 23.85
C ILE A 149 -2.48 -0.45 22.41
N ALA A 150 -1.48 0.13 21.74
CA ALA A 150 -1.55 0.50 20.33
C ALA A 150 -1.85 -0.72 19.45
N ALA A 151 -1.13 -1.84 19.62
CA ALA A 151 -1.34 -3.06 18.85
C ALA A 151 -2.75 -3.64 19.02
N ARG A 152 -3.31 -3.60 20.24
CA ARG A 152 -4.70 -4.00 20.50
C ARG A 152 -5.70 -3.17 19.71
N ASN A 153 -5.50 -1.86 19.67
CA ASN A 153 -6.37 -0.97 18.91
C ASN A 153 -6.16 -1.17 17.40
N MET A 154 -4.94 -1.48 16.94
CA MET A 154 -4.68 -1.82 15.54
C MET A 154 -5.37 -3.13 15.10
N LEU A 155 -5.58 -4.10 16.00
CA LEU A 155 -6.44 -5.25 15.68
C LEU A 155 -7.89 -4.83 15.40
N ARG A 156 -8.41 -3.82 16.15
CA ARG A 156 -9.73 -3.24 15.89
C ARG A 156 -9.75 -2.48 14.57
N LEU A 157 -8.69 -1.71 14.29
CA LEU A 157 -8.52 -1.04 13.00
C LEU A 157 -8.59 -2.04 11.84
N VAL A 158 -7.83 -3.14 11.89
CA VAL A 158 -7.83 -4.15 10.83
C VAL A 158 -9.23 -4.75 10.64
N ARG A 159 -9.94 -5.05 11.72
CA ARG A 159 -11.33 -5.50 11.68
C ARG A 159 -12.22 -4.49 10.94
N ASP A 160 -12.13 -3.23 11.32
CA ASP A 160 -13.01 -2.16 10.83
C ASP A 160 -12.70 -1.81 9.37
N VAL A 161 -11.41 -1.73 9.00
CA VAL A 161 -10.97 -1.58 7.61
C VAL A 161 -11.52 -2.73 6.76
N ASN A 162 -11.38 -3.98 7.23
CA ASN A 162 -11.89 -5.13 6.50
C ASN A 162 -13.41 -5.06 6.32
N ALA A 163 -14.16 -4.73 7.38
CA ALA A 163 -15.61 -4.66 7.39
C ALA A 163 -16.16 -3.53 6.51
N GLU A 164 -15.65 -2.33 6.69
CA GLU A 164 -16.19 -1.10 6.09
C GLU A 164 -15.72 -0.92 4.65
N PHE A 165 -14.47 -1.29 4.34
CA PHE A 165 -13.85 -0.95 3.06
C PHE A 165 -13.55 -2.14 2.18
N ILE A 166 -13.02 -3.25 2.71
CA ILE A 166 -12.38 -4.30 1.90
C ILE A 166 -13.38 -5.34 1.39
N VAL A 167 -14.19 -5.94 2.27
CA VAL A 167 -15.05 -7.08 1.89
C VAL A 167 -16.17 -6.71 0.92
N ASN A 168 -16.45 -5.40 0.79
CA ASN A 168 -17.47 -4.83 -0.10
C ASN A 168 -16.85 -4.14 -1.33
N LEU A 169 -15.54 -4.31 -1.56
CA LEU A 169 -14.92 -3.81 -2.78
C LEU A 169 -15.54 -4.47 -4.03
N PRO A 170 -15.77 -3.71 -5.11
CA PRO A 170 -16.08 -4.31 -6.39
C PRO A 170 -14.95 -5.24 -6.82
N ASN A 171 -15.28 -6.49 -7.17
CA ASN A 171 -14.31 -7.52 -7.51
C ASN A 171 -13.19 -7.64 -6.43
N TRP A 172 -13.56 -7.80 -5.14
CA TRP A 172 -12.61 -7.84 -4.01
C TRP A 172 -11.63 -9.03 -4.02
N GLN A 173 -11.90 -10.05 -4.86
CA GLN A 173 -11.05 -11.23 -5.06
C GLN A 173 -10.70 -12.03 -3.80
N GLY A 174 -11.42 -11.85 -2.69
CA GLY A 174 -11.18 -12.62 -1.48
C GLY A 174 -10.05 -12.10 -0.58
N ASN A 175 -9.43 -10.95 -0.84
CA ASN A 175 -8.26 -10.51 -0.08
C ASN A 175 -8.65 -9.66 1.15
N TYR A 176 -8.14 -10.03 2.31
CA TYR A 176 -8.21 -9.26 3.56
C TYR A 176 -6.92 -8.50 3.82
N VAL A 177 -7.06 -7.32 4.43
CA VAL A 177 -5.94 -6.63 5.08
C VAL A 177 -5.58 -7.37 6.37
N GLN A 178 -4.28 -7.45 6.64
CA GLN A 178 -3.70 -7.93 7.88
C GLN A 178 -2.54 -7.01 8.31
N CYS A 179 -1.91 -7.30 9.45
CA CYS A 179 -0.76 -6.55 9.96
C CYS A 179 0.32 -6.36 8.89
N ALA A 180 0.69 -7.45 8.19
CA ALA A 180 1.77 -7.43 7.19
C ALA A 180 1.41 -6.62 5.95
N THR A 181 0.12 -6.40 5.69
CA THR A 181 -0.35 -5.61 4.54
C THR A 181 0.21 -4.20 4.58
N CYS A 182 0.27 -3.58 5.76
CA CYS A 182 0.86 -2.25 5.92
C CYS A 182 2.31 -2.32 6.40
N HIS A 183 2.59 -3.16 7.40
CA HIS A 183 3.88 -3.16 8.07
C HIS A 183 5.00 -3.77 7.23
N ASN A 184 4.71 -4.84 6.47
CA ASN A 184 5.68 -5.58 5.67
C ASN A 184 7.08 -5.72 6.31
N ASN A 185 7.13 -6.25 7.54
CA ASN A 185 8.34 -6.46 8.36
C ASN A 185 8.97 -5.18 8.94
N ALA A 186 8.27 -4.04 8.91
CA ALA A 186 8.71 -2.79 9.53
C ALA A 186 7.69 -2.33 10.60
N PRO A 187 8.11 -2.02 11.83
CA PRO A 187 7.18 -1.71 12.91
C PRO A 187 6.70 -0.25 12.90
N ASN A 188 7.50 0.66 12.33
CA ASN A 188 7.25 2.09 12.36
C ASN A 188 7.80 2.76 11.09
N ASN A 189 7.50 4.05 10.94
CA ASN A 189 8.03 4.90 9.88
C ASN A 189 7.81 4.29 8.49
N LEU A 190 6.57 3.85 8.25
CA LEU A 190 6.14 3.23 7.00
C LEU A 190 5.99 4.29 5.91
N GLU A 191 6.42 3.93 4.71
CA GLU A 191 6.31 4.83 3.57
C GLU A 191 4.88 4.86 3.05
N GLY A 192 4.20 6.00 3.19
CA GLY A 192 2.95 6.31 2.49
C GLY A 192 3.17 6.98 1.15
N PHE A 193 4.30 7.69 1.00
CA PHE A 193 4.61 8.51 -0.16
C PHE A 193 6.08 8.35 -0.56
N GLY A 194 6.33 7.37 -1.43
CA GLY A 194 7.68 7.03 -1.85
C GLY A 194 8.48 8.25 -2.33
N ALA A 195 9.73 8.34 -1.89
CA ALA A 195 10.64 9.44 -2.24
C ALA A 195 10.78 9.62 -3.76
N GLN A 196 10.71 8.54 -4.52
CA GLN A 196 10.75 8.59 -5.99
C GLN A 196 9.57 9.35 -6.58
N PHE A 197 8.34 9.07 -6.13
CA PHE A 197 7.16 9.80 -6.58
C PHE A 197 7.29 11.28 -6.21
N ILE A 198 7.64 11.57 -4.96
CA ILE A 198 7.80 12.94 -4.47
C ILE A 198 8.81 13.73 -5.31
N ASN A 199 9.95 13.13 -5.65
CA ASN A 199 10.98 13.78 -6.45
C ASN A 199 10.55 13.97 -7.92
N SER A 200 9.54 13.25 -8.39
CA SER A 200 8.97 13.43 -9.72
C SER A 200 7.97 14.59 -9.80
N VAL A 201 7.44 15.07 -8.67
CA VAL A 201 6.47 16.17 -8.64
C VAL A 201 7.20 17.51 -8.82
N PRO A 202 6.85 18.32 -9.83
CA PRO A 202 7.52 19.59 -10.05
C PRO A 202 7.26 20.57 -8.88
N PRO A 203 8.27 21.37 -8.47
CA PRO A 203 8.16 22.28 -7.32
C PRO A 203 7.43 23.58 -7.69
N ILE A 204 6.26 23.47 -8.29
CA ILE A 204 5.41 24.62 -8.64
C ILE A 204 4.41 24.92 -7.54
N LYS A 205 4.02 26.19 -7.42
CA LYS A 205 2.92 26.61 -6.56
C LYS A 205 1.59 26.50 -7.30
N VAL A 206 0.58 26.02 -6.61
CA VAL A 206 -0.80 25.87 -7.11
C VAL A 206 -1.78 26.35 -6.04
N THR A 207 -2.90 26.91 -6.50
CA THR A 207 -4.04 27.23 -5.64
C THR A 207 -4.91 25.98 -5.50
N VAL A 208 -5.33 25.64 -4.28
CA VAL A 208 -6.25 24.54 -4.02
C VAL A 208 -7.65 25.11 -3.82
N ASP A 209 -8.62 24.62 -4.57
CA ASP A 209 -10.03 25.02 -4.47
C ASP A 209 -10.83 23.80 -3.96
N PRO A 210 -10.87 23.58 -2.63
CA PRO A 210 -11.58 22.45 -2.05
C PRO A 210 -13.09 22.60 -2.28
N LEU A 211 -13.85 21.52 -2.06
CA LEU A 211 -15.28 21.54 -2.25
C LEU A 211 -16.02 21.67 -0.92
N ASP A 212 -17.15 22.38 -0.98
CA ASP A 212 -18.13 22.36 0.08
C ASP A 212 -18.96 21.07 0.05
N ALA A 213 -19.89 20.95 1.01
CA ALA A 213 -20.78 19.79 1.11
C ALA A 213 -21.71 19.60 -0.10
N ASN A 214 -21.87 20.61 -0.95
CA ASN A 214 -22.70 20.58 -2.16
C ASN A 214 -21.87 20.32 -3.43
N GLY A 215 -20.56 20.12 -3.31
CA GLY A 215 -19.65 19.93 -4.45
C GLY A 215 -19.23 21.22 -5.14
N MET A 216 -19.55 22.39 -4.56
CA MET A 216 -19.18 23.70 -5.09
C MET A 216 -17.78 24.10 -4.63
N ALA A 217 -17.03 24.78 -5.51
CA ALA A 217 -15.67 25.22 -5.21
C ALA A 217 -15.68 26.35 -4.16
N ILE A 218 -14.89 26.16 -3.10
CA ILE A 218 -14.61 27.20 -2.11
C ILE A 218 -13.48 28.07 -2.67
N LEU A 219 -13.83 29.25 -3.18
CA LEU A 219 -12.87 30.18 -3.78
C LEU A 219 -12.36 31.24 -2.79
N ASP A 220 -13.16 31.58 -1.79
CA ASP A 220 -12.80 32.53 -0.73
C ASP A 220 -11.72 31.92 0.18
N PRO A 221 -10.49 32.48 0.21
CA PRO A 221 -9.42 31.98 1.08
C PRO A 221 -9.80 31.93 2.56
N ALA A 222 -10.71 32.81 3.03
CA ALA A 222 -11.14 32.80 4.42
C ALA A 222 -11.93 31.54 4.80
N GLN A 223 -12.57 30.90 3.81
CA GLN A 223 -13.36 29.67 3.97
C GLN A 223 -12.52 28.40 3.76
N LYS A 224 -11.29 28.53 3.24
CA LYS A 224 -10.38 27.39 3.04
C LYS A 224 -9.71 26.98 4.37
N PRO A 225 -9.41 25.67 4.56
CA PRO A 225 -8.56 25.20 5.64
C PRO A 225 -7.23 25.95 5.67
N GLU A 226 -6.70 26.24 6.86
CA GLU A 226 -5.48 27.05 7.06
C GLU A 226 -4.31 26.59 6.18
N ALA A 227 -4.11 25.27 6.07
CA ALA A 227 -3.02 24.66 5.31
C ALA A 227 -3.04 24.94 3.80
N ILE A 228 -4.16 25.41 3.24
CA ILE A 228 -4.36 25.61 1.80
C ILE A 228 -5.01 26.97 1.46
N ARG A 229 -4.99 27.93 2.39
CA ARG A 229 -5.51 29.29 2.13
C ARG A 229 -4.73 30.03 1.05
N GLU A 230 -3.41 29.87 1.09
CA GLU A 230 -2.47 30.47 0.14
C GLU A 230 -1.98 29.42 -0.87
N PRO A 231 -1.42 29.82 -2.03
CA PRO A 231 -0.81 28.90 -2.96
C PRO A 231 0.27 28.02 -2.31
N VAL A 232 0.10 26.70 -2.39
CA VAL A 232 0.99 25.69 -1.81
C VAL A 232 1.81 24.99 -2.90
N LEU A 233 2.86 24.26 -2.52
CA LEU A 233 3.55 23.41 -3.48
C LEU A 233 2.61 22.29 -3.96
N LEU A 234 2.71 21.92 -5.23
CA LEU A 234 1.88 20.86 -5.84
C LEU A 234 1.88 19.56 -5.02
N LYS A 235 3.03 19.17 -4.46
CA LYS A 235 3.14 18.00 -3.58
C LYS A 235 2.28 18.09 -2.31
N ASP A 236 2.16 19.27 -1.71
CA ASP A 236 1.35 19.49 -0.52
C ASP A 236 -0.15 19.52 -0.90
N ALA A 237 -0.49 20.04 -2.09
CA ALA A 237 -1.85 19.94 -2.64
C ALA A 237 -2.27 18.49 -2.93
N ILE A 238 -1.38 17.68 -3.51
CA ILE A 238 -1.63 16.24 -3.76
C ILE A 238 -1.94 15.52 -2.44
N LEU A 239 -1.14 15.76 -1.41
CA LEU A 239 -1.34 15.17 -0.09
C LEU A 239 -2.67 15.58 0.52
N PHE A 240 -3.02 16.86 0.41
CA PHE A 240 -4.31 17.36 0.88
C PHE A 240 -5.46 16.55 0.25
N TYR A 241 -5.48 16.38 -1.07
CA TYR A 241 -6.56 15.66 -1.74
C TYR A 241 -6.61 14.15 -1.44
N ILE A 242 -5.47 13.52 -1.15
CA ILE A 242 -5.44 12.08 -0.82
C ILE A 242 -6.03 11.82 0.56
N TYR A 243 -5.76 12.70 1.53
CA TYR A 243 -6.25 12.57 2.91
C TYR A 243 -7.56 13.30 3.18
N ASN A 244 -8.07 14.09 2.22
CA ASN A 244 -9.35 14.80 2.31
C ASN A 244 -10.18 14.53 1.06
N TYR A 245 -10.18 13.27 0.60
CA TYR A 245 -10.96 12.88 -0.57
C TYR A 245 -12.44 12.84 -0.19
N GLN A 246 -13.25 13.57 -0.97
CA GLN A 246 -14.68 13.70 -0.72
C GLN A 246 -15.46 13.12 -1.88
N VAL A 247 -16.54 12.41 -1.57
CA VAL A 247 -17.58 12.04 -2.52
C VAL A 247 -18.78 12.92 -2.23
N TRP A 248 -19.04 13.89 -3.10
CA TRP A 248 -20.10 14.88 -2.90
C TRP A 248 -21.45 14.41 -3.46
N LYS A 249 -21.45 13.37 -4.30
CA LYS A 249 -22.66 12.63 -4.70
C LYS A 249 -22.41 11.13 -4.49
N PRO A 250 -23.12 10.44 -3.57
CA PRO A 250 -23.03 8.99 -3.44
C PRO A 250 -23.27 8.28 -4.77
N PHE A 251 -22.70 7.09 -4.97
CA PHE A 251 -22.96 6.31 -6.19
C PHE A 251 -24.41 5.82 -6.25
N ASP A 252 -25.06 6.07 -7.38
CA ASP A 252 -26.42 5.68 -7.75
C ASP A 252 -26.40 5.28 -9.24
N PRO A 253 -26.65 4.00 -9.57
CA PRO A 253 -26.58 3.53 -10.95
C PRO A 253 -27.59 4.20 -11.90
N ASN A 254 -28.62 4.90 -11.38
CA ASN A 254 -29.60 5.63 -12.19
C ASN A 254 -29.21 7.10 -12.42
N ASP A 255 -28.14 7.56 -11.80
CA ASP A 255 -27.68 8.94 -11.84
C ASP A 255 -26.26 9.02 -12.42
N PRO A 256 -26.09 9.52 -13.66
CA PRO A 256 -24.80 9.68 -14.33
C PRO A 256 -23.82 10.67 -13.64
N GLU A 257 -24.25 11.35 -12.59
CA GLU A 257 -23.36 12.21 -11.80
C GLU A 257 -23.00 11.62 -10.44
N SER A 258 -23.57 10.47 -10.14
CA SER A 258 -23.38 9.80 -8.87
C SER A 258 -21.96 9.24 -8.75
N GLY A 259 -21.49 9.12 -7.52
CA GLY A 259 -20.15 8.63 -7.23
C GLY A 259 -19.04 9.60 -7.66
N ARG A 260 -19.34 10.86 -8.02
CA ARG A 260 -18.29 11.81 -8.33
C ARG A 260 -17.53 12.21 -7.06
N GLY A 261 -16.21 12.10 -7.15
CA GLY A 261 -15.29 12.60 -6.13
C GLY A 261 -14.91 14.05 -6.37
N SER A 262 -14.29 14.69 -5.37
CA SER A 262 -13.83 16.09 -5.49
C SER A 262 -12.82 16.32 -6.62
N LEU A 263 -12.10 15.26 -6.99
CA LEU A 263 -11.11 15.21 -8.07
C LEU A 263 -11.72 15.06 -9.47
N ALA A 264 -12.91 14.49 -9.60
CA ALA A 264 -13.52 14.19 -10.91
C ALA A 264 -14.10 15.43 -11.63
N LEU A 265 -14.31 16.51 -10.89
CA LEU A 265 -15.02 17.71 -11.33
C LEU A 265 -14.19 18.68 -12.19
N THR A 266 -13.28 18.17 -13.01
CA THR A 266 -12.81 18.92 -14.20
C THR A 266 -13.77 18.76 -15.40
N TYR A 267 -14.91 18.11 -15.17
CA TYR A 267 -15.86 17.65 -16.20
C TYR A 267 -16.58 18.79 -16.93
N ASP A 268 -16.93 19.84 -16.23
CA ASP A 268 -17.69 21.01 -16.69
C ASP A 268 -16.83 22.05 -17.43
N GLY A 269 -15.63 21.65 -17.90
CA GLY A 269 -14.78 22.48 -18.74
C GLY A 269 -14.07 23.62 -18.01
N GLY A 270 -14.21 23.72 -16.69
CA GLY A 270 -13.65 24.84 -15.93
C GLY A 270 -13.59 24.56 -14.44
N ARG A 271 -12.36 24.53 -13.92
CA ARG A 271 -12.10 25.07 -12.58
C ARG A 271 -10.93 26.03 -12.70
N THR A 272 -9.73 25.49 -12.77
CA THR A 272 -8.50 26.21 -13.11
C THR A 272 -7.47 25.20 -13.64
N GLN A 273 -6.42 25.67 -14.30
CA GLN A 273 -5.28 24.82 -14.66
C GLN A 273 -4.64 24.16 -13.43
N ASP A 274 -4.69 24.84 -12.27
CA ASP A 274 -4.19 24.32 -11.00
C ASP A 274 -4.98 23.10 -10.55
N GLN A 275 -6.32 23.14 -10.56
CA GLN A 275 -7.12 21.97 -10.18
C GLN A 275 -6.89 20.77 -11.12
N VAL A 276 -6.75 21.00 -12.43
CA VAL A 276 -6.40 19.94 -13.39
C VAL A 276 -5.03 19.34 -13.06
N THR A 277 -4.05 20.19 -12.75
CA THR A 277 -2.68 19.78 -12.42
C THR A 277 -2.64 18.96 -11.13
N ILE A 278 -3.37 19.39 -10.10
CA ILE A 278 -3.46 18.67 -8.83
C ILE A 278 -4.10 17.30 -9.05
N ASN A 279 -5.26 17.25 -9.71
CA ASN A 279 -5.97 16.00 -9.99
C ASN A 279 -5.10 15.00 -10.75
N GLN A 280 -4.46 15.43 -11.84
CA GLN A 280 -3.57 14.57 -12.63
C GLN A 280 -2.47 13.95 -11.78
N ASN A 281 -1.88 14.71 -10.84
CA ASN A 281 -0.80 14.19 -10.02
C ASN A 281 -1.27 13.32 -8.86
N VAL A 282 -2.50 13.52 -8.34
CA VAL A 282 -3.13 12.54 -7.44
C VAL A 282 -3.36 11.22 -8.17
N MET A 283 -3.81 11.26 -9.43
CA MET A 283 -3.94 10.05 -10.26
C MET A 283 -2.58 9.40 -10.55
N ASN A 284 -1.53 10.19 -10.77
CA ASN A 284 -0.17 9.67 -10.92
C ASN A 284 0.33 8.97 -9.64
N TYR A 285 0.04 9.54 -8.46
CA TYR A 285 0.35 8.89 -7.19
C TYR A 285 -0.33 7.53 -7.05
N GLN A 286 -1.62 7.46 -7.40
CA GLN A 286 -2.37 6.20 -7.36
C GLN A 286 -1.74 5.18 -8.32
N ALA A 287 -1.56 5.55 -9.59
CA ALA A 287 -0.94 4.72 -10.60
C ALA A 287 0.41 4.15 -10.14
N TRP A 288 1.27 5.02 -9.61
CA TRP A 288 2.58 4.62 -9.07
C TRP A 288 2.44 3.68 -7.86
N SER A 289 1.58 4.01 -6.91
CA SER A 289 1.37 3.21 -5.69
C SER A 289 0.85 1.81 -5.99
N LEU A 290 0.02 1.67 -7.02
CA LEU A 290 -0.60 0.43 -7.47
C LEU A 290 0.24 -0.32 -8.52
N GLY A 291 1.31 0.28 -9.04
CA GLY A 291 2.11 -0.29 -10.13
C GLY A 291 1.35 -0.50 -11.44
N VAL A 292 0.41 0.41 -11.74
CA VAL A 292 -0.45 0.33 -12.94
C VAL A 292 -0.38 1.61 -13.75
N GLY A 293 -0.79 1.52 -15.03
CA GLY A 293 -0.98 2.70 -15.88
C GLY A 293 -2.40 3.26 -15.79
N CYS A 294 -2.62 4.46 -16.36
CA CYS A 294 -3.92 5.13 -16.40
C CYS A 294 -5.02 4.26 -17.01
N THR A 295 -4.66 3.42 -17.99
CA THR A 295 -5.57 2.50 -18.70
C THR A 295 -6.07 1.35 -17.85
N PHE A 296 -5.59 1.20 -16.62
CA PHE A 296 -6.11 0.22 -15.65
C PHE A 296 -7.51 0.61 -15.13
N CYS A 297 -7.80 1.91 -15.05
CA CYS A 297 -9.08 2.45 -14.59
C CYS A 297 -9.81 3.29 -15.66
N HIS A 298 -9.08 3.87 -16.61
CA HIS A 298 -9.62 4.86 -17.54
C HIS A 298 -9.44 4.46 -19.01
N ASN A 299 -10.23 5.10 -19.88
CA ASN A 299 -9.91 5.20 -21.29
C ASN A 299 -9.35 6.61 -21.52
N SER A 300 -8.10 6.73 -21.98
CA SER A 300 -7.45 8.04 -22.12
C SER A 300 -8.12 8.95 -23.15
N ARG A 301 -8.92 8.41 -24.08
CA ARG A 301 -9.73 9.23 -25.00
C ARG A 301 -10.86 9.98 -24.28
N ASN A 302 -11.30 9.47 -23.13
CA ASN A 302 -12.38 10.02 -22.33
C ASN A 302 -12.30 9.48 -20.89
N PHE A 303 -11.57 10.19 -20.02
CA PHE A 303 -11.35 9.79 -18.62
C PHE A 303 -12.65 9.70 -17.81
N VAL A 304 -13.66 10.47 -18.20
CA VAL A 304 -14.97 10.59 -17.54
C VAL A 304 -16.04 9.68 -18.15
N ALA A 305 -15.76 8.97 -19.26
CA ALA A 305 -16.74 8.13 -19.96
C ALA A 305 -17.53 7.20 -19.03
N TYR A 306 -16.84 6.64 -18.04
CA TYR A 306 -17.43 5.75 -17.04
C TYR A 306 -18.36 6.46 -16.06
N GLU A 307 -18.13 7.74 -15.73
CA GLU A 307 -19.06 8.52 -14.90
C GLU A 307 -20.36 8.74 -15.67
N LEU A 308 -20.26 8.97 -16.97
CA LEU A 308 -21.42 9.26 -17.82
C LEU A 308 -22.26 8.04 -18.15
N ASN A 309 -21.64 6.86 -18.27
CA ASN A 309 -22.36 5.64 -18.57
C ASN A 309 -21.59 4.37 -18.12
N PRO A 310 -21.72 3.97 -16.84
CA PRO A 310 -20.97 2.83 -16.28
C PRO A 310 -21.23 1.49 -17.00
N ALA A 311 -22.40 1.37 -17.63
CA ALA A 311 -22.88 0.16 -18.29
C ALA A 311 -23.11 0.32 -19.80
N GLY A 312 -22.80 1.48 -20.38
CA GLY A 312 -23.14 1.77 -21.77
C GLY A 312 -22.08 1.39 -22.77
N ASP A 313 -22.46 1.54 -24.04
CA ASP A 313 -21.71 1.14 -25.23
C ASP A 313 -20.26 1.68 -25.30
N ASN A 314 -19.96 2.74 -24.54
CA ASN A 314 -18.63 3.34 -24.46
C ASN A 314 -17.64 2.59 -23.56
N VAL A 315 -18.11 1.63 -22.77
CA VAL A 315 -17.33 0.81 -21.83
C VAL A 315 -17.26 -0.63 -22.32
N LEU A 316 -16.24 -0.93 -23.13
CA LEU A 316 -16.05 -2.28 -23.70
C LEU A 316 -15.58 -3.33 -22.67
N ASN A 317 -15.13 -2.91 -21.48
CA ASN A 317 -14.62 -3.82 -20.45
C ASN A 317 -15.10 -3.41 -19.04
N PRO A 318 -16.01 -4.19 -18.42
CA PRO A 318 -16.51 -3.94 -17.06
C PRO A 318 -15.43 -3.88 -15.98
N LEU A 319 -14.27 -4.51 -16.21
CA LEU A 319 -13.15 -4.51 -15.25
C LEU A 319 -12.65 -3.09 -14.95
N TYR A 320 -12.65 -2.19 -15.94
CA TYR A 320 -12.24 -0.81 -15.75
C TYR A 320 -13.16 -0.07 -14.78
N ALA A 321 -14.47 -0.30 -14.87
CA ALA A 321 -15.45 0.26 -13.94
C ALA A 321 -15.23 -0.25 -12.51
N TYR A 322 -15.01 -1.57 -12.34
CA TYR A 322 -14.70 -2.13 -11.03
C TYR A 322 -13.42 -1.56 -10.42
N ASN A 323 -12.36 -1.40 -11.22
CA ASN A 323 -11.10 -0.83 -10.76
C ASN A 323 -11.25 0.64 -10.35
N LYS A 324 -12.00 1.44 -11.10
CA LYS A 324 -12.27 2.85 -10.74
C LYS A 324 -13.05 2.96 -9.43
N LEU A 325 -14.15 2.22 -9.29
CA LEU A 325 -14.96 2.24 -8.05
C LEU A 325 -14.17 1.74 -6.85
N LYS A 326 -13.29 0.74 -7.06
CA LYS A 326 -12.34 0.28 -6.05
C LYS A 326 -11.38 1.41 -5.65
N ALA A 327 -10.75 2.10 -6.61
CA ALA A 327 -9.83 3.20 -6.34
C ALA A 327 -10.51 4.33 -5.55
N GLN A 328 -11.72 4.72 -5.92
CA GLN A 328 -12.51 5.72 -5.19
C GLN A 328 -12.78 5.30 -3.74
N ARG A 329 -13.19 4.04 -3.51
CA ARG A 329 -13.36 3.51 -2.15
C ARG A 329 -12.07 3.50 -1.35
N MET A 330 -10.92 3.27 -1.99
CA MET A 330 -9.62 3.29 -1.30
C MET A 330 -9.11 4.71 -0.99
N LEU A 331 -9.50 5.72 -1.77
CA LEU A 331 -9.27 7.12 -1.42
C LEU A 331 -10.09 7.53 -0.20
N LEU A 332 -11.34 7.09 -0.13
CA LEU A 332 -12.17 7.26 1.07
C LEU A 332 -11.56 6.55 2.28
N LEU A 333 -11.03 5.34 2.12
CA LEU A 333 -10.28 4.66 3.19
C LEU A 333 -9.11 5.52 3.68
N THR A 334 -8.34 6.12 2.78
CA THR A 334 -7.19 6.97 3.17
C THR A 334 -7.64 8.19 3.99
N THR A 335 -8.76 8.80 3.62
CA THR A 335 -9.38 9.90 4.38
C THR A 335 -9.87 9.42 5.75
N TRP A 336 -10.61 8.31 5.79
CA TRP A 336 -11.11 7.70 7.03
C TRP A 336 -9.97 7.31 7.98
N LEU A 337 -8.86 6.81 7.44
CA LEU A 337 -7.66 6.49 8.21
C LEU A 337 -7.09 7.74 8.87
N ALA A 338 -6.94 8.85 8.14
CA ALA A 338 -6.45 10.10 8.72
C ALA A 338 -7.38 10.66 9.81
N GLU A 339 -8.70 10.56 9.63
CA GLU A 339 -9.69 11.04 10.61
C GLU A 339 -9.73 10.18 11.89
N ASN A 340 -9.57 8.87 11.76
CA ASN A 340 -9.70 7.93 12.88
C ASN A 340 -8.35 7.47 13.46
N TRP A 341 -7.22 7.86 12.87
CA TRP A 341 -5.89 7.39 13.28
C TRP A 341 -5.62 7.55 14.78
N PRO A 342 -5.89 8.71 15.41
CA PRO A 342 -5.65 8.88 16.84
C PRO A 342 -6.57 8.01 17.70
N ARG A 343 -7.81 7.73 17.22
CA ARG A 343 -8.79 6.90 17.94
C ARG A 343 -8.35 5.43 18.03
N TYR A 344 -7.60 4.95 17.05
CA TYR A 344 -7.00 3.61 17.08
C TYR A 344 -5.65 3.56 17.82
N GLY A 345 -5.33 4.56 18.65
CA GLY A 345 -4.16 4.54 19.51
C GLY A 345 -2.83 4.56 18.75
N ALA A 346 -2.80 5.18 17.57
CA ALA A 346 -1.56 5.46 16.88
C ALA A 346 -0.61 6.26 17.79
N ILE A 347 0.68 5.96 17.72
CA ILE A 347 1.69 6.62 18.56
C ILE A 347 2.17 7.88 17.83
N ALA A 348 1.94 9.04 18.45
CA ALA A 348 2.39 10.32 17.95
C ALA A 348 3.93 10.43 17.92
N LYS A 349 4.44 11.27 17.03
CA LYS A 349 5.84 11.67 16.96
C LYS A 349 5.98 13.11 17.49
N PRO A 350 7.00 13.39 18.31
CA PRO A 350 7.24 14.76 18.79
C PRO A 350 7.59 15.71 17.64
N GLU A 351 8.29 15.20 16.63
CA GLU A 351 8.69 15.89 15.41
C GLU A 351 8.69 14.91 14.23
N ILE A 352 8.76 15.41 12.99
CA ILE A 352 8.92 14.54 11.81
C ILE A 352 10.30 13.87 11.91
N PRO A 353 10.38 12.53 12.03
CA PRO A 353 11.65 11.83 12.10
C PRO A 353 12.50 12.11 10.85
N THR A 354 13.82 12.22 11.05
CA THR A 354 14.80 12.38 9.98
C THR A 354 15.89 11.31 10.07
N GLY A 355 16.65 11.11 9.00
CA GLY A 355 17.78 10.18 8.97
C GLY A 355 17.44 8.76 8.52
N SER A 356 18.40 7.85 8.69
CA SER A 356 18.30 6.45 8.23
C SER A 356 17.20 5.71 9.00
N GLY A 357 16.18 5.23 8.28
CA GLY A 357 15.03 4.52 8.87
C GLY A 357 13.82 5.42 9.15
N ALA A 358 13.88 6.71 8.82
CA ALA A 358 12.69 7.54 8.71
C ALA A 358 12.05 7.38 7.32
N ALA A 359 10.71 7.28 7.28
CA ALA A 359 9.97 7.50 6.04
C ALA A 359 10.15 8.94 5.56
N SER A 360 9.77 9.17 4.31
CA SER A 360 9.60 10.50 3.74
C SER A 360 8.77 11.43 4.64
N ARG A 361 9.10 12.74 4.70
CA ARG A 361 8.31 13.73 5.47
C ARG A 361 6.84 13.81 5.06
N TYR A 362 6.50 13.31 3.88
CA TYR A 362 5.14 13.32 3.31
C TYR A 362 4.31 12.13 3.79
N SER A 363 4.96 11.13 4.39
CA SER A 363 4.33 10.01 5.10
C SER A 363 3.90 10.38 6.52
N TYR A 364 4.17 11.62 6.95
CA TYR A 364 3.74 12.16 8.23
C TYR A 364 2.73 13.28 8.04
N GLN A 365 1.70 13.29 8.88
CA GLN A 365 0.64 14.29 8.86
C GLN A 365 0.43 14.83 10.27
N ARG A 366 0.16 16.14 10.37
CA ARG A 366 -0.37 16.73 11.60
C ARG A 366 -1.88 16.58 11.57
N LEU A 367 -2.44 15.86 12.54
CA LEU A 367 -3.88 15.59 12.61
C LEU A 367 -4.59 16.59 13.52
N GLY A 368 -5.91 16.45 13.67
CA GLY A 368 -6.77 17.43 14.35
C GLY A 368 -6.50 17.62 15.85
N ASP A 369 -5.79 16.70 16.49
CA ASP A 369 -5.28 16.83 17.87
C ASP A 369 -3.96 17.62 17.96
N GLY A 370 -3.46 18.11 16.82
CA GLY A 370 -2.22 18.85 16.71
C GLY A 370 -0.96 17.98 16.77
N GLN A 371 -1.07 16.65 16.89
CA GLN A 371 0.07 15.74 16.94
C GLN A 371 0.50 15.28 15.54
N ILE A 372 1.75 14.84 15.41
CA ILE A 372 2.31 14.32 14.15
C ILE A 372 2.20 12.80 14.16
N TYR A 373 1.65 12.23 13.09
CA TYR A 373 1.51 10.79 12.92
C TYR A 373 2.08 10.33 11.59
N ASN A 374 2.62 9.11 11.57
CA ASN A 374 2.84 8.39 10.32
C ASN A 374 1.50 7.76 9.89
N VAL A 375 0.86 8.36 8.89
CA VAL A 375 -0.48 7.96 8.42
C VAL A 375 -0.30 7.12 7.15
N PRO A 376 -0.99 5.97 7.02
CA PRO A 376 -0.88 5.13 5.84
C PRO A 376 -1.44 5.82 4.59
N GLY A 377 -0.76 5.63 3.47
CA GLY A 377 -1.27 5.97 2.14
C GLY A 377 -1.41 4.70 1.28
N CYS A 378 -1.80 4.88 0.02
CA CYS A 378 -1.91 3.78 -0.95
C CYS A 378 -0.62 2.94 -1.01
N TYR A 379 0.54 3.60 -1.08
CA TYR A 379 1.83 2.92 -1.17
C TYR A 379 2.17 2.09 0.07
N THR A 380 1.69 2.49 1.26
CA THR A 380 1.94 1.74 2.51
C THR A 380 1.45 0.31 2.38
N CYS A 381 0.28 0.11 1.77
CA CYS A 381 -0.28 -1.21 1.56
C CYS A 381 0.20 -1.85 0.27
N HIS A 382 0.16 -1.09 -0.83
CA HIS A 382 0.28 -1.65 -2.17
C HIS A 382 1.74 -1.87 -2.61
N GLN A 383 2.67 -1.00 -2.21
CA GLN A 383 4.08 -1.09 -2.57
C GLN A 383 4.34 -1.40 -4.06
N GLY A 384 3.59 -0.76 -4.96
CA GLY A 384 3.70 -0.97 -6.40
C GLY A 384 2.95 -2.19 -6.94
N ASN A 385 2.05 -2.79 -6.15
CA ASN A 385 1.22 -3.92 -6.58
C ASN A 385 -0.26 -3.56 -6.48
N ASN A 386 -1.04 -3.85 -7.53
CA ASN A 386 -2.46 -3.53 -7.57
C ASN A 386 -3.28 -4.26 -6.49
N ILE A 387 -2.76 -5.38 -6.00
CA ILE A 387 -3.22 -6.08 -4.80
C ILE A 387 -2.01 -6.20 -3.86
N PRO A 388 -2.11 -5.78 -2.60
CA PRO A 388 -1.02 -5.91 -1.64
C PRO A 388 -0.53 -7.36 -1.54
N LEU A 389 0.77 -7.60 -1.77
CA LEU A 389 1.37 -8.95 -1.72
C LEU A 389 1.27 -9.59 -0.32
N ALA A 390 1.15 -8.75 0.71
CA ALA A 390 0.98 -9.16 2.09
C ALA A 390 -0.49 -9.22 2.56
N SER A 391 -1.46 -9.14 1.64
CA SER A 391 -2.86 -9.44 1.94
C SER A 391 -3.11 -10.96 2.01
N ILE A 392 -4.08 -11.37 2.84
CA ILE A 392 -4.49 -12.78 2.96
C ILE A 392 -5.70 -13.04 2.08
N ASN A 393 -5.59 -13.99 1.14
CA ASN A 393 -6.73 -14.45 0.39
C ASN A 393 -7.58 -15.43 1.21
N GLN A 394 -8.90 -15.26 1.20
CA GLN A 394 -9.86 -16.11 1.89
C GLN A 394 -9.71 -17.59 1.51
N ALA A 395 -9.42 -17.89 0.24
CA ALA A 395 -9.22 -19.25 -0.24
C ALA A 395 -7.98 -19.92 0.38
N ASN A 396 -7.03 -19.12 0.91
CA ASN A 396 -5.81 -19.61 1.55
C ASN A 396 -5.94 -19.70 3.08
N ILE A 397 -7.10 -19.36 3.66
CA ILE A 397 -7.36 -19.52 5.09
C ILE A 397 -7.82 -20.96 5.32
N PRO A 398 -7.03 -21.80 6.02
CA PRO A 398 -7.40 -23.20 6.26
C PRO A 398 -8.67 -23.32 7.11
N SER A 399 -9.24 -24.52 7.17
CA SER A 399 -10.34 -24.82 8.10
C SER A 399 -9.82 -25.06 9.53
N GLY A 400 -10.74 -24.98 10.50
CA GLY A 400 -10.46 -25.27 11.91
C GLY A 400 -9.45 -24.31 12.54
N ASP A 401 -8.70 -24.83 13.51
CA ASP A 401 -7.73 -24.08 14.30
C ASP A 401 -6.65 -23.40 13.46
N ALA A 402 -6.23 -24.03 12.36
CA ALA A 402 -5.28 -23.44 11.43
C ALA A 402 -5.83 -22.14 10.80
N GLY A 403 -7.12 -22.09 10.46
CA GLY A 403 -7.77 -20.86 9.99
C GLY A 403 -7.89 -19.78 11.06
N ILE A 404 -8.11 -20.18 12.31
CA ILE A 404 -8.18 -19.27 13.47
C ILE A 404 -6.83 -18.57 13.68
N VAL A 405 -5.70 -19.29 13.53
CA VAL A 405 -4.36 -18.70 13.70
C VAL A 405 -3.84 -17.95 12.48
N VAL A 406 -4.25 -18.28 11.26
CA VAL A 406 -3.81 -17.57 10.04
C VAL A 406 -4.41 -16.17 9.94
N LEU A 407 -5.72 -16.07 10.16
CA LEU A 407 -6.43 -14.79 10.20
C LEU A 407 -7.62 -14.94 11.15
N PRO A 408 -7.54 -14.49 12.40
CA PRO A 408 -8.63 -14.68 13.37
C PRO A 408 -9.97 -14.13 12.87
N PRO A 409 -11.10 -14.85 13.04
CA PRO A 409 -12.43 -14.36 12.64
C PRO A 409 -12.75 -12.96 13.17
N GLN A 410 -12.28 -12.64 14.38
CA GLN A 410 -12.49 -11.38 15.08
C GLN A 410 -11.94 -10.15 14.34
N ILE A 411 -11.06 -10.34 13.34
CA ILE A 411 -10.47 -9.26 12.54
C ILE A 411 -10.81 -9.34 11.04
N ARG A 412 -11.68 -10.27 10.62
CA ARG A 412 -12.11 -10.40 9.21
C ARG A 412 -13.22 -9.42 8.84
N GLY A 413 -13.88 -8.78 9.80
CA GLY A 413 -14.93 -7.79 9.55
C GLY A 413 -16.30 -8.36 9.17
N ARG A 414 -16.61 -9.60 9.59
CA ARG A 414 -17.95 -10.22 9.45
C ARG A 414 -18.36 -10.95 10.71
#